data_AF-F3QW62-F1
#
_entry.id   AF-F3QW62-F1
#
_cell.length_a   1.000
_cell.length_b   1.000
_cell.length_c   1.000
_cell.angle_alpha   90.00
_cell.angle_beta   90.00
_cell.angle_gamma   90.00
#
_symmetry.space_group_name_H-M   'P 1'
#
loop_
_entity.id
_entity.type
_entity.pdbx_description
1 polymer ?
#
loop_
_entity_poly.entity_id
_entity_poly.type
_entity_poly.pdbx_seq_one_letter_code
_entity_poly.pdbx_strand_id
1 'polypeptide(L)' 'MKMEKLSPEKKSMLCEKFGDYCLDLSKLIFGGVILAAIMQLDIDTVWLFVVGTVIVALTAYAGYILYRMSKR' A
#
# COMPACT_ATOMS: atom_id res chain seq x y z
N MET A 1 11.17 6.76 30.60
CA MET A 1 10.81 6.86 29.16
C MET A 1 9.40 7.42 29.09
N LYS A 2 9.27 8.74 28.90
CA LYS A 2 7.98 9.43 28.93
C LYS A 2 7.29 9.12 27.60
N MET A 3 6.25 8.28 27.63
CA MET A 3 5.41 8.11 26.45
C MET A 3 4.72 9.46 26.21
N GLU A 4 5.33 10.24 25.33
CA GLU A 4 4.76 11.45 24.76
C GLU A 4 3.41 11.03 24.16
N LYS A 5 2.32 11.44 24.82
CA LYS A 5 0.98 11.22 24.29
C LYS A 5 0.91 12.01 22.99
N LEU A 6 1.08 11.30 21.88
CA LEU A 6 1.05 11.85 20.53
C LEU A 6 -0.30 12.55 20.36
N SER A 7 -0.26 13.89 20.29
CA SER A 7 -1.43 14.75 20.12
C SER A 7 -2.29 14.24 18.95
N PRO A 8 -3.63 14.22 19.07
CA PRO A 8 -4.53 13.70 18.03
C PRO A 8 -4.22 14.26 16.63
N GLU A 9 -3.81 15.53 16.52
CA GLU A 9 -3.44 16.16 15.25
C GLU A 9 -2.20 15.52 14.58
N LYS A 10 -1.20 15.09 15.36
CA LYS A 10 -0.04 14.37 14.83
C LYS A 10 -0.40 12.96 14.35
N LYS A 11 -1.41 12.33 14.96
CA LYS A 11 -1.88 11.00 14.53
C LYS A 11 -2.57 11.07 13.17
N SER A 12 -3.45 12.05 12.97
CA SER A 12 -4.12 12.28 11.68
C SER A 12 -3.10 12.58 10.58
N MET A 13 -2.11 13.45 10.86
CA MET A 13 -1.06 13.77 9.90
C MET A 13 -0.17 12.57 9.56
N LEU A 14 0.10 11.68 10.52
CA LEU A 14 0.81 10.42 10.25
C LEU A 14 -0.02 9.44 9.41
N CYS A 15 -1.32 9.29 9.72
CA CYS A 15 -2.20 8.38 9.01
C CYS A 15 -2.46 8.83 7.57
N GLU A 16 -2.55 10.14 7.32
CA GLU A 16 -2.65 10.69 5.97
C GLU A 16 -1.39 10.37 5.16
N LYS A 17 -0.20 10.68 5.70
CA LYS A 17 1.07 10.35 5.04
C LYS A 17 1.24 8.85 4.80
N PHE A 18 0.86 8.01 5.76
CA PHE A 18 0.91 6.55 5.57
C PHE A 18 -0.08 6.06 4.50
N GLY A 19 -1.26 6.70 4.40
CA GLY A 19 -2.22 6.43 3.34
C GLY A 19 -1.66 6.73 1.96
N ASP A 20 -1.01 7.89 1.80
CA ASP A 20 -0.29 8.25 0.58
C ASP A 20 0.84 7.26 0.26
N TYR A 21 1.64 6.88 1.26
CA TYR A 21 2.68 5.86 1.10
C TYR A 21 2.12 4.50 0.67
N CYS A 22 0.99 4.05 1.23
CA CYS A 22 0.34 2.81 0.81
C CYS A 22 -0.18 2.89 -0.63
N LEU A 23 -0.75 4.02 -1.04
CA LEU A 23 -1.20 4.22 -2.41
C LEU A 23 -0.03 4.25 -3.40
N ASP A 24 1.09 4.86 -3.02
CA ASP A 24 2.32 4.88 -3.81
C ASP A 24 2.92 3.46 -3.95
N LEU A 25 2.96 2.72 -2.84
CA LEU A 25 3.39 1.33 -2.82
C LEU A 25 2.49 0.44 -3.70
N SER A 26 1.17 0.66 -3.68
CA SER A 26 0.24 -0.05 -4.57
C SER A 26 0.56 0.17 -6.05
N LYS A 27 0.86 1.41 -6.44
CA LYS A 27 1.27 1.73 -7.83
C LYS A 27 2.64 1.12 -8.17
N LEU A 28 3.58 1.12 -7.22
CA LEU A 28 4.89 0.52 -7.40
C LEU A 28 4.79 -1.00 -7.64
N ILE A 29 3.99 -1.69 -6.83
CA ILE A 29 3.76 -3.14 -6.97
C ILE A 29 3.05 -3.43 -8.29
N PHE A 30 2.05 -2.62 -8.67
CA PHE A 30 1.37 -2.78 -9.96
C PHE A 30 2.34 -2.64 -11.13
N GLY A 31 3.24 -1.63 -11.10
CA GLY A 31 4.30 -1.47 -12.09
C GLY A 31 5.26 -2.66 -12.13
N GLY A 32 5.65 -3.20 -10.96
CA GLY A 32 6.51 -4.37 -10.85
C GLY A 32 5.89 -5.64 -11.44
N VAL A 33 4.58 -5.86 -11.24
CA VAL A 33 3.84 -6.99 -11.81
C VAL A 33 3.81 -6.91 -13.34
N ILE A 34 3.52 -5.73 -13.89
CA ILE A 34 3.52 -5.52 -15.35
C ILE A 34 4.93 -5.68 -15.93
N LEU A 35 5.95 -5.14 -15.25
CA LEU A 35 7.34 -5.24 -15.70
C LEU A 35 7.82 -6.70 -15.70
N ALA A 36 7.53 -7.46 -14.65
CA ALA A 36 7.88 -8.88 -14.57
C ALA A 36 7.16 -9.72 -15.63
N ALA A 37 5.92 -9.38 -15.98
CA ALA A 37 5.19 -10.01 -17.06
C ALA A 37 5.82 -9.73 -18.44
N ILE A 38 6.29 -8.49 -18.69
CA ILE A 38 6.94 -8.12 -19.96
C ILE A 38 8.34 -8.74 -20.07
N MET A 39 9.06 -8.90 -18.95
CA MET A 39 10.39 -9.50 -18.93
C MET A 39 10.39 -11.02 -19.21
N GLN A 40 9.22 -11.63 -19.51
CA GLN A 40 9.05 -13.08 -19.72
C GLN A 40 9.83 -13.88 -18.67
N LEU A 41 9.71 -13.47 -17.41
CA LEU A 41 10.32 -14.20 -16.32
C LEU A 41 9.78 -15.64 -16.36
N ASP A 42 10.62 -16.63 -16.03
CA ASP A 42 10.28 -18.06 -16.01
C ASP A 42 9.31 -18.40 -14.85
N ILE A 43 8.24 -17.62 -14.74
CA ILE A 43 7.19 -17.66 -13.74
C ILE A 43 5.87 -17.62 -14.51
N ASP A 44 4.91 -18.44 -14.09
CA ASP A 44 3.55 -18.41 -14.65
C ASP A 44 2.96 -17.00 -14.59
N THR A 45 2.80 -16.36 -15.76
CA THR A 45 2.26 -15.00 -15.88
C THR A 45 0.88 -14.88 -15.23
N VAL A 46 0.08 -15.96 -15.29
CA VAL A 46 -1.23 -16.02 -14.64
C VAL A 46 -1.09 -15.95 -13.12
N TRP A 47 -0.18 -16.72 -12.53
CA TRP A 47 0.09 -16.69 -11.08
C TRP A 47 0.64 -15.34 -10.64
N LEU A 48 1.55 -14.77 -11.43
CA LEU A 48 2.14 -13.46 -11.18
C LEU A 48 1.08 -12.36 -11.17
N PHE A 49 0.12 -12.41 -12.11
CA PHE A 49 -0.98 -11.45 -12.16
C PHE A 49 -1.97 -11.63 -11.01
N VAL A 50 -2.31 -12.87 -10.64
CA VAL A 50 -3.24 -13.16 -9.54
C VAL A 50 -2.66 -12.69 -8.21
N VAL A 51 -1.45 -13.11 -7.86
CA VAL A 51 -0.79 -12.73 -6.60
C VAL A 51 -0.52 -11.23 -6.58
N GLY A 52 -0.02 -10.68 -7.69
CA GLY A 52 0.21 -9.26 -7.86
C GLY A 52 -1.05 -8.43 -7.61
N THR A 53 -2.17 -8.80 -8.23
CA THR A 53 -3.45 -8.11 -8.06
C THR A 53 -3.97 -8.21 -6.63
N VAL A 54 -3.84 -9.37 -5.98
CA VAL A 54 -4.23 -9.55 -4.58
C VAL A 54 -3.42 -8.64 -3.66
N ILE A 55 -2.09 -8.58 -3.82
CA ILE A 55 -1.24 -7.72 -2.99
C ILE A 55 -1.54 -6.24 -3.25
N VAL A 56 -1.73 -5.82 -4.51
CA VAL A 56 -2.14 -4.45 -4.85
C VAL A 56 -3.48 -4.10 -4.19
N ALA A 57 -4.47 -5.00 -4.24
CA ALA A 57 -5.77 -4.76 -3.61
C ALA A 57 -5.66 -4.66 -2.07
N LEU A 58 -4.86 -5.53 -1.44
CA LEU A 58 -4.63 -5.48 0.01
C LEU A 58 -3.92 -4.20 0.45
N THR A 59 -2.92 -3.76 -0.31
CA THR A 59 -2.13 -2.56 -0.01
C THR A 59 -2.99 -1.30 -0.19
N ALA A 60 -3.78 -1.25 -1.27
CA ALA A 60 -4.76 -0.19 -1.50
C ALA A 60 -5.84 -0.16 -0.41
N TYR A 61 -6.35 -1.33 0.01
CA TYR A 61 -7.35 -1.44 1.07
C TYR A 61 -6.78 -1.02 2.43
N ALA A 62 -5.55 -1.41 2.75
CA ALA A 62 -4.85 -0.96 3.96
C ALA A 62 -4.66 0.57 3.96
N GLY A 63 -4.23 1.14 2.83
CA GLY A 63 -4.13 2.59 2.65
C GLY A 63 -5.49 3.29 2.81
N TYR A 64 -6.56 2.72 2.26
CA TYR A 64 -7.92 3.22 2.39
C TYR A 64 -8.43 3.19 3.84
N ILE A 65 -8.19 2.09 4.57
CA ILE A 65 -8.52 1.99 5.99
C ILE A 65 -7.78 3.05 6.80
N LEU A 66 -6.48 3.22 6.57
CA LEU A 66 -5.69 4.24 7.28
C LEU A 66 -6.19 5.66 6.98
N TYR A 67 -6.54 5.93 5.72
CA TYR A 67 -7.15 7.20 5.32
C TYR A 67 -8.50 7.42 6.05
N ARG A 68 -9.35 6.39 6.11
CA ARG A 68 -10.63 6.44 6.83
C ARG A 68 -10.47 6.62 8.35
N MET A 69 -9.42 6.07 8.93
CA MET A 69 -9.08 6.22 10.36
C MET A 69 -8.48 7.60 10.65
N SER A 70 -7.78 8.21 9.69
CA SER A 70 -7.26 9.59 9.82
C SER A 70 -8.37 10.65 9.89
N LYS A 71 -9.44 10.43 9.12
CA LYS A 71 -10.56 11.37 8.99
C LYS A 71 -11.60 11.28 10.12
N ARG A 72 -11.41 10.39 11.10
CA ARG A 72 -12.23 10.27 12.31
C ARG A 72 -11.51 10.84 13.52
#